data_AF-A0A954N5Z6-F1
#
_entry.id   AF-A0A954N5Z6-F1
#
_cell.length_a   1.000
_cell.length_b   1.000
_cell.length_c   1.000
_cell.angle_alpha   90.00
_cell.angle_beta   90.00
_cell.angle_gamma   90.00
#
_symmetry.space_group_name_H-M   'P 1'
#
loop_
_entity.id
_entity.type
_entity.pdbx_description
1 polymer ?
#
loop_
_entity_poly.entity_id
_entity_poly.type
_entity_poly.pdbx_seq_one_letter_code
_entity_poly.pdbx_strand_id
1 'polypeptide(L)'
;HFLGQNFSRAQEIKFQDQNEQECYAWTTSWGVSTRLIGGLIMTHADDDGMVIPPRLAPKHVVILPIYRSDEERQAVLEFCNKLQQDLQAQSYDGSPVRVQIDDRDIRGGEKKWQHVKRGVPLRVEVGPKDIAKNGVFVGRRDTGANGPQDRAEFVANISQTLGEIQQNLFDRAQKFREEHTRTIDSLDEFKAYFASPDDDKAEIHGGFALCHFTDGASEMEAILKDLKVTP
;
A
#
# COMPACT_ATOMS: atom_id res chain seq x y z
N HIS A 1 -6.48 21.54 9.97
CA HIS A 1 -6.82 22.52 11.00
C HIS A 1 -7.42 23.77 10.37
N PHE A 2 -8.57 24.20 10.89
CA PHE A 2 -9.09 25.55 10.65
C PHE A 2 -8.50 26.47 11.72
N LEU A 3 -7.65 27.40 11.31
CA LEU A 3 -6.90 28.28 12.22
C LEU A 3 -7.63 29.60 12.50
N GLY A 4 -8.78 29.80 11.86
CA GLY A 4 -9.55 31.03 11.94
C GLY A 4 -8.72 32.23 11.47
N GLN A 5 -8.77 33.30 12.25
CA GLN A 5 -7.99 34.52 12.01
C GLN A 5 -6.86 34.75 13.02
N ASN A 6 -6.62 33.82 13.96
CA ASN A 6 -5.59 34.02 14.99
C ASN A 6 -4.19 34.18 14.36
N PHE A 7 -3.89 33.35 13.36
CA PHE A 7 -2.63 33.40 12.64
C PHE A 7 -2.50 34.65 11.76
N SER A 8 -3.55 34.98 11.00
CA SER A 8 -3.55 36.17 10.13
C SER A 8 -3.45 37.47 10.92
N ARG A 9 -4.03 37.53 12.12
CA ARG A 9 -3.84 38.65 13.05
C ARG A 9 -2.40 38.76 13.56
N ALA A 10 -1.82 37.64 14.00
CA ALA A 10 -0.44 37.63 14.49
C ALA A 10 0.60 37.99 13.42
N GLN A 11 0.32 37.69 12.15
CA GLN A 11 1.23 37.88 11.01
C GLN A 11 0.82 39.05 10.09
N GLU A 12 -0.19 39.84 10.48
CA GLU A 12 -0.71 40.97 9.69
C GLU A 12 -1.07 40.61 8.23
N ILE A 13 -1.68 39.43 8.04
CA ILE A 13 -2.16 38.97 6.72
C ILE A 13 -3.56 39.55 6.47
N LYS A 14 -3.61 40.63 5.70
CA LYS A 14 -4.82 41.41 5.44
C LYS A 14 -5.16 41.50 3.95
N PHE A 15 -6.42 41.76 3.66
CA PHE A 15 -6.92 42.05 2.32
C PHE A 15 -8.04 43.10 2.41
N GLN A 16 -8.31 43.80 1.31
CA GLN A 16 -9.45 44.70 1.21
C GLN A 16 -10.67 43.91 0.70
N ASP A 17 -11.80 44.01 1.40
CA ASP A 17 -13.04 43.36 0.98
C ASP A 17 -13.83 44.19 -0.05
N GLN A 18 -14.98 43.68 -0.48
CA GLN A 18 -15.87 44.35 -1.44
C GLN A 18 -16.48 45.68 -0.95
N ASN A 19 -16.43 45.93 0.36
CA ASN A 19 -16.88 47.18 0.98
C ASN A 19 -15.71 48.15 1.21
N GLU A 20 -14.57 47.87 0.59
CA GLU A 20 -13.32 48.63 0.74
C GLU A 20 -12.74 48.57 2.18
N GLN A 21 -13.16 47.61 3.01
CA GLN A 21 -12.68 47.46 4.39
C GLN A 21 -11.47 46.52 4.49
N GLU A 22 -10.49 46.90 5.31
CA GLU A 22 -9.35 46.06 5.63
C GLU A 22 -9.77 44.90 6.56
N CYS A 23 -9.68 43.67 6.05
CA CYS A 23 -10.09 42.45 6.72
C CYS A 23 -8.90 41.48 6.91
N TYR A 24 -8.92 40.71 8.00
CA TYR A 24 -7.94 39.63 8.21
C TYR A 24 -8.36 38.36 7.47
N ALA A 25 -7.40 37.68 6.84
CA ALA A 25 -7.66 36.44 6.11
C ALA A 25 -8.10 35.29 7.03
N TRP A 26 -8.99 34.43 6.54
CA TRP A 26 -9.31 33.15 7.19
C TRP A 26 -8.30 32.09 6.75
N THR A 27 -7.74 31.36 7.71
CA THR A 27 -6.57 30.50 7.45
C THR A 27 -6.85 29.04 7.80
N THR A 28 -6.30 28.14 6.99
CA THR A 28 -6.34 26.68 7.16
C THR A 28 -4.95 26.10 6.95
N SER A 29 -4.65 25.00 7.61
CA SER A 29 -3.44 24.21 7.35
C SER A 29 -3.72 22.72 7.41
N TRP A 30 -2.95 21.94 6.66
CA TRP A 30 -2.93 20.48 6.71
C TRP A 30 -1.51 20.00 6.44
N GLY A 31 -1.17 18.86 7.01
CA GLY A 31 0.14 18.26 6.87
C GLY A 31 0.05 16.75 7.02
N VAL A 32 0.95 16.07 6.32
CA VAL A 32 1.19 14.64 6.46
C VAL A 32 2.67 14.43 6.72
N SER A 33 3.03 13.29 7.28
CA SER A 33 4.42 12.94 7.59
C SER A 33 4.79 11.56 7.07
N THR A 34 6.03 11.16 7.26
CA THR A 34 6.53 9.82 6.95
C THR A 34 5.81 8.70 7.69
N ARG A 35 4.97 9.02 8.70
CA ARG A 35 4.03 8.05 9.30
C ARG A 35 3.15 7.37 8.27
N LEU A 36 2.82 8.01 7.14
CA LEU A 36 2.08 7.37 6.05
C LEU A 36 2.81 6.15 5.47
N ILE A 37 4.15 6.20 5.41
CA ILE A 37 4.97 5.06 4.96
C ILE A 37 4.87 3.92 5.97
N GLY A 38 4.97 4.24 7.27
CA GLY A 38 4.77 3.26 8.34
C GLY A 38 3.38 2.62 8.29
N GLY A 39 2.33 3.43 8.12
CA GLY A 39 0.95 2.95 7.96
C GLY A 39 0.79 2.02 6.77
N LEU A 40 1.36 2.36 5.61
CA LEU A 40 1.34 1.51 4.42
C LEU A 40 1.99 0.15 4.69
N ILE A 41 3.16 0.14 5.32
CA ILE A 41 3.89 -1.11 5.63
C ILE A 41 3.08 -1.96 6.60
N MET A 42 2.63 -1.40 7.73
CA MET A 42 1.88 -2.13 8.75
C MET A 42 0.52 -2.65 8.24
N THR A 43 -0.11 -1.95 7.30
CA THR A 43 -1.42 -2.34 6.76
C THR A 43 -1.33 -3.51 5.77
N HIS A 44 -0.25 -3.59 4.99
CA HIS A 44 -0.20 -4.50 3.84
C HIS A 44 0.84 -5.62 3.94
N ALA A 45 1.90 -5.46 4.74
CA ALA A 45 2.93 -6.49 4.89
C ALA A 45 2.35 -7.81 5.42
N ASP A 46 3.09 -8.89 5.16
CA ASP A 46 2.81 -10.24 5.67
C ASP A 46 4.11 -10.92 6.10
N ASP A 47 4.03 -12.21 6.43
CA ASP A 47 5.17 -13.02 6.92
C ASP A 47 6.36 -13.07 5.93
N ASP A 48 6.10 -12.87 4.64
CA ASP A 48 7.11 -12.90 3.59
C ASP A 48 7.75 -11.51 3.35
N GLY A 49 7.24 -10.46 4.00
CA GLY A 49 7.79 -9.10 3.99
C GLY A 49 6.81 -8.06 3.46
N MET A 50 7.33 -7.06 2.74
CA MET A 50 6.50 -5.95 2.27
C MET A 50 5.53 -6.40 1.16
N VAL A 51 4.37 -5.73 1.10
CA VAL A 51 3.42 -5.78 -0.02
C VAL A 51 3.13 -4.34 -0.40
N ILE A 52 3.61 -3.90 -1.57
CA ILE A 52 3.53 -2.48 -1.95
C ILE A 52 2.41 -2.28 -2.96
N PRO A 53 1.44 -1.36 -2.71
CA PRO A 53 0.44 -0.99 -3.69
C PRO A 53 1.07 -0.49 -5.00
N PRO A 54 0.61 -0.94 -6.18
CA PRO A 54 1.22 -0.60 -7.46
C PRO A 54 1.45 0.89 -7.70
N ARG A 55 0.53 1.77 -7.27
CA ARG A 55 0.69 3.23 -7.43
C ARG A 55 1.96 3.76 -6.76
N LEU A 56 2.40 3.13 -5.67
CA LEU A 56 3.55 3.54 -4.87
C LEU A 56 4.78 2.64 -5.08
N ALA A 57 4.63 1.53 -5.80
CA ALA A 57 5.71 0.57 -6.01
C ALA A 57 6.82 1.19 -6.90
N PRO A 58 8.10 1.21 -6.48
CA PRO A 58 9.19 1.72 -7.31
C PRO A 58 9.32 0.98 -8.64
N LYS A 59 8.92 -0.29 -8.65
CA LYS A 59 8.82 -1.16 -9.83
C LYS A 59 7.49 -1.89 -9.75
N HIS A 60 6.73 -1.90 -10.84
CA HIS A 60 5.52 -2.71 -10.95
C HIS A 60 5.86 -4.17 -11.23
N VAL A 61 6.83 -4.38 -12.13
CA VAL A 61 7.23 -5.70 -12.62
C VAL A 61 8.74 -5.88 -12.47
N VAL A 62 9.15 -7.04 -11.96
CA VAL A 62 10.52 -7.53 -12.11
C VAL A 62 10.54 -8.75 -13.02
N ILE A 63 11.41 -8.73 -14.03
CA ILE A 63 11.67 -9.84 -14.94
C ILE A 63 12.93 -10.58 -14.46
N LEU A 64 12.80 -11.89 -14.27
CA LEU A 64 13.82 -12.81 -13.77
C LEU A 64 14.19 -13.77 -14.91
N PRO A 65 15.29 -13.51 -15.65
CA PRO A 65 15.77 -14.44 -16.68
C PRO A 65 16.30 -15.73 -16.04
N ILE A 66 15.93 -16.88 -16.61
CA ILE A 66 16.32 -18.22 -16.19
C ILE A 66 17.03 -18.92 -17.35
N TYR A 67 18.32 -19.20 -17.21
CA TYR A 67 19.16 -19.86 -18.21
C TYR A 67 20.25 -20.71 -17.52
N ARG A 68 20.85 -21.65 -18.26
CA ARG A 68 21.91 -22.54 -17.78
C ARG A 68 23.19 -22.51 -18.61
N SER A 69 23.13 -22.01 -19.84
CA SER A 69 24.30 -21.77 -20.69
C SER A 69 24.32 -20.34 -21.24
N ASP A 70 25.46 -19.94 -21.82
CA ASP A 70 25.62 -18.63 -22.44
C ASP A 70 24.75 -18.47 -23.70
N GLU A 71 24.53 -19.56 -24.45
CA GLU A 71 23.64 -19.55 -25.61
C GLU A 71 22.18 -19.33 -25.20
N GLU A 72 21.72 -20.02 -24.14
CA GLU A 72 20.38 -19.79 -23.57
C GLU A 72 20.27 -18.37 -23.03
N ARG A 73 21.31 -17.86 -22.38
CA ARG A 73 21.34 -16.53 -21.78
C ARG A 73 21.05 -15.45 -22.81
N GLN A 74 21.72 -15.49 -23.97
CA GLN A 74 21.52 -14.50 -25.02
C GLN A 74 20.06 -14.46 -25.50
N ALA A 75 19.49 -15.63 -25.85
CA ALA A 75 18.11 -15.73 -26.31
C ALA A 75 17.09 -15.31 -25.24
N VAL A 76 17.34 -15.65 -23.97
CA VAL A 76 16.48 -15.26 -22.84
C VAL A 76 16.52 -13.75 -22.62
N LEU A 77 17.70 -13.14 -22.64
CA LEU A 77 17.83 -11.69 -22.43
C LEU A 77 17.21 -10.88 -23.57
N GLU A 78 17.35 -11.34 -24.83
CA GLU A 78 16.67 -10.72 -25.96
C GLU A 78 15.15 -10.73 -25.79
N PHE A 79 14.58 -11.87 -25.38
CA PHE A 79 13.15 -11.96 -25.08
C PHE A 79 12.75 -11.03 -23.91
N CYS A 80 13.52 -11.02 -22.82
CA CYS A 80 13.27 -10.17 -21.66
C CYS A 80 13.30 -8.68 -22.01
N ASN A 81 14.27 -8.25 -22.82
CA ASN A 81 14.39 -6.86 -23.27
C ASN A 81 13.17 -6.46 -24.11
N LYS A 82 12.72 -7.33 -25.03
CA LYS A 82 11.52 -7.06 -25.83
C LYS A 82 10.26 -6.99 -24.94
N LEU A 83 10.11 -7.91 -23.99
CA LEU A 83 9.02 -7.89 -23.02
C LEU A 83 9.04 -6.61 -22.16
N GLN A 84 10.22 -6.18 -21.71
CA GLN A 84 10.37 -4.94 -20.96
C GLN A 84 9.88 -3.73 -21.76
N GLN A 85 10.28 -3.63 -23.04
CA GLN A 85 9.85 -2.54 -23.93
C GLN A 85 8.32 -2.55 -24.14
N ASP A 86 7.75 -3.72 -24.42
CA ASP A 86 6.30 -3.86 -24.65
C ASP A 86 5.48 -3.48 -23.41
N LEU A 87 5.95 -3.86 -22.22
CA LEU A 87 5.33 -3.49 -20.94
C LEU A 87 5.49 -2.00 -20.66
N GLN A 88 6.67 -1.43 -20.88
CA GLN A 88 6.93 0.01 -20.70
C GLN A 88 6.15 0.88 -21.69
N ALA A 89 5.75 0.34 -22.84
CA ALA A 89 4.83 1.01 -23.76
C ALA A 89 3.39 1.09 -23.22
N GLN A 90 3.04 0.29 -22.20
CA GLN A 90 1.75 0.40 -21.50
C GLN A 90 1.81 1.49 -20.42
N SER A 91 0.64 2.02 -20.06
CA SER A 91 0.52 3.03 -19.00
C SER A 91 -0.32 2.53 -17.82
N TYR A 92 0.13 2.82 -16.61
CA TYR A 92 -0.59 2.63 -15.36
C TYR A 92 -0.49 3.90 -14.51
N ASP A 93 -1.61 4.37 -13.99
CA ASP A 93 -1.69 5.56 -13.11
C ASP A 93 -1.06 6.83 -13.74
N GLY A 94 -1.29 7.04 -15.04
CA GLY A 94 -0.79 8.21 -15.78
C GLY A 94 0.71 8.19 -16.09
N SER A 95 1.40 7.07 -15.86
CA SER A 95 2.83 6.89 -16.15
C SER A 95 3.11 5.58 -16.89
N PRO A 96 4.26 5.42 -17.57
CA PRO A 96 4.69 4.13 -18.10
C PRO A 96 4.82 3.05 -17.01
N VAL A 97 4.56 1.78 -17.37
CA VAL A 97 4.79 0.68 -16.43
C VAL A 97 6.27 0.58 -16.08
N ARG A 98 6.59 0.61 -14.78
CA ARG A 98 7.96 0.54 -14.26
C ARG A 98 8.43 -0.92 -14.21
N VAL A 99 9.34 -1.30 -15.11
CA VAL A 99 9.83 -2.68 -15.26
C VAL A 99 11.34 -2.74 -15.05
N GLN A 100 11.81 -3.73 -14.28
CA GLN A 100 13.24 -4.03 -14.12
C GLN A 100 13.55 -5.46 -14.57
N ILE A 101 14.64 -5.65 -15.31
CA ILE A 101 15.25 -6.97 -15.51
C ILE A 101 16.32 -7.19 -14.42
N ASP A 102 16.29 -8.33 -13.73
CA ASP A 102 17.28 -8.70 -12.72
C ASP A 102 18.15 -9.90 -13.18
N ASP A 103 19.19 -9.55 -13.93
CA ASP A 103 20.22 -10.43 -14.51
C ASP A 103 21.47 -10.53 -13.61
N ARG A 104 21.38 -10.22 -12.31
CA ARG A 104 22.53 -10.40 -11.42
C ARG A 104 22.94 -11.87 -11.36
N ASP A 105 24.24 -12.16 -11.34
CA ASP A 105 24.76 -13.51 -11.24
C ASP A 105 24.70 -14.05 -9.80
N ILE A 106 23.47 -14.32 -9.34
CA ILE A 106 23.17 -14.93 -8.04
C ILE A 106 22.10 -16.00 -8.24
N ARG A 107 21.91 -16.89 -7.24
CA ARG A 107 20.96 -18.00 -7.35
C ARG A 107 19.54 -17.48 -7.62
N GLY A 108 18.85 -18.02 -8.62
CA GLY A 108 17.53 -17.53 -9.05
C GLY A 108 16.47 -17.48 -7.94
N GLY A 109 16.45 -18.49 -7.08
CA GLY A 109 15.57 -18.51 -5.90
C GLY A 109 15.84 -17.37 -4.92
N GLU A 110 17.12 -16.99 -4.77
CA GLU A 110 17.50 -15.85 -3.93
C GLU A 110 17.05 -14.52 -4.53
N LYS A 111 17.23 -14.32 -5.86
CA LYS A 111 16.71 -13.13 -6.56
C LYS A 111 15.22 -12.98 -6.33
N LYS A 112 14.47 -14.05 -6.58
CA LYS A 112 13.01 -14.09 -6.42
C LYS A 112 12.61 -13.70 -5.00
N TRP A 113 13.27 -14.27 -3.99
CA TRP A 113 12.95 -14.00 -2.60
C TRP A 113 13.29 -12.57 -2.16
N GLN A 114 14.37 -11.98 -2.67
CA GLN A 114 14.67 -10.56 -2.44
C GLN A 114 13.54 -9.65 -2.94
N HIS A 115 12.94 -9.94 -4.09
CA HIS A 115 11.81 -9.16 -4.63
C HIS A 115 10.49 -9.44 -3.93
N VAL A 116 10.29 -10.66 -3.40
CA VAL A 116 9.15 -10.98 -2.53
C VAL A 116 9.20 -10.11 -1.27
N LYS A 117 10.34 -10.12 -0.55
CA LYS A 117 10.54 -9.31 0.66
C LYS A 117 10.38 -7.81 0.43
N ARG A 118 10.77 -7.34 -0.76
CA ARG A 118 10.64 -5.93 -1.17
C ARG A 118 9.25 -5.56 -1.67
N GLY A 119 8.34 -6.53 -1.81
CA GLY A 119 6.95 -6.29 -2.17
C GLY A 119 6.71 -5.84 -3.60
N VAL A 120 7.57 -6.25 -4.55
CA VAL A 120 7.34 -5.99 -5.98
C VAL A 120 6.00 -6.63 -6.40
N PRO A 121 5.03 -5.88 -6.95
CA PRO A 121 3.69 -6.39 -7.23
C PRO A 121 3.65 -7.63 -8.11
N LEU A 122 4.46 -7.63 -9.19
CA LEU A 122 4.53 -8.70 -10.17
C LEU A 122 5.97 -9.17 -10.37
N ARG A 123 6.16 -10.48 -10.33
CA ARG A 123 7.42 -11.15 -10.68
C ARG A 123 7.17 -12.00 -11.91
N VAL A 124 8.02 -11.85 -12.91
CA VAL A 124 7.90 -12.54 -14.19
C VAL A 124 9.15 -13.36 -14.42
N GLU A 125 9.01 -14.67 -14.43
CA GLU A 125 10.09 -15.61 -14.73
C GLU A 125 10.03 -15.96 -16.22
N VAL A 126 11.20 -15.93 -16.88
CA VAL A 126 11.34 -16.24 -18.31
C VAL A 126 12.51 -17.18 -18.51
N GLY A 127 12.25 -18.40 -18.98
CA GLY A 127 13.28 -19.32 -19.45
C GLY A 127 13.00 -19.89 -20.84
N PRO A 128 13.87 -20.78 -21.35
CA PRO A 128 13.75 -21.36 -22.69
C PRO A 128 12.39 -22.03 -22.97
N LYS A 129 11.79 -22.65 -21.94
CA LYS A 129 10.48 -23.30 -22.06
C LYS A 129 9.33 -22.32 -22.26
N ASP A 130 9.41 -21.14 -21.66
CA ASP A 130 8.39 -20.10 -21.78
C ASP A 130 8.52 -19.43 -23.15
N ILE A 131 9.75 -19.15 -23.58
CA ILE A 131 10.06 -18.60 -24.91
C ILE A 131 9.54 -19.50 -26.03
N ALA A 132 9.74 -20.82 -25.92
CA ALA A 132 9.23 -21.79 -26.90
C ALA A 132 7.70 -21.76 -27.07
N LYS A 133 6.98 -21.27 -26.06
CA LYS A 133 5.52 -21.11 -26.08
C LYS A 133 5.08 -19.66 -26.29
N ASN A 134 6.03 -18.74 -26.51
CA ASN A 134 5.80 -17.29 -26.49
C ASN A 134 5.04 -16.82 -25.22
N GLY A 135 5.34 -17.44 -24.08
CA GLY A 135 4.69 -17.18 -22.80
C GLY A 135 5.64 -16.61 -21.75
N VAL A 136 5.08 -16.38 -20.57
CA VAL A 136 5.77 -15.91 -19.36
C VAL A 136 5.20 -16.62 -18.13
N PHE A 137 5.98 -16.76 -17.06
CA PHE A 137 5.47 -17.26 -15.78
C PHE A 137 5.33 -16.10 -14.78
N VAL A 138 4.09 -15.76 -14.42
CA VAL A 138 3.77 -14.56 -13.64
C VAL A 138 3.39 -14.94 -12.22
N GLY A 139 3.95 -14.26 -11.23
CA GLY A 139 3.58 -14.38 -9.83
C GLY A 139 3.15 -13.04 -9.23
N ARG A 140 1.97 -13.03 -8.61
CA ARG A 140 1.41 -11.89 -7.88
C ARG A 140 1.91 -11.85 -6.43
N ARG A 141 2.14 -10.65 -5.90
CA ARG A 141 2.58 -10.45 -4.51
C ARG A 141 1.42 -10.41 -3.51
N ASP A 142 0.27 -9.88 -3.90
CA ASP A 142 -0.88 -9.65 -3.01
C ASP A 142 -1.64 -10.93 -2.64
N THR A 143 -1.67 -11.91 -3.53
CA THR A 143 -2.41 -13.19 -3.37
C THR A 143 -1.51 -14.42 -3.31
N GLY A 144 -0.24 -14.30 -3.73
CA GLY A 144 0.66 -15.45 -3.92
C GLY A 144 0.37 -16.29 -5.18
N ALA A 145 -0.72 -15.98 -5.91
CA ALA A 145 -1.09 -16.67 -7.13
C ALA A 145 0.03 -16.60 -8.17
N ASN A 146 0.30 -17.71 -8.83
CA ASN A 146 1.31 -17.79 -9.87
C ASN A 146 0.93 -18.81 -10.96
N GLY A 147 1.42 -18.58 -12.17
CA GLY A 147 1.15 -19.48 -13.29
C GLY A 147 1.67 -18.97 -14.63
N PRO A 148 1.65 -19.84 -15.66
CA PRO A 148 1.99 -19.44 -17.01
C PRO A 148 0.89 -18.53 -17.61
N GLN A 149 1.31 -17.56 -18.41
CA GLN A 149 0.44 -16.68 -19.20
C GLN A 149 1.00 -16.52 -20.61
N ASP A 150 0.12 -16.30 -21.59
CA ASP A 150 0.54 -15.84 -22.90
C ASP A 150 1.16 -14.43 -22.78
N ARG A 151 2.25 -14.18 -23.52
CA ARG A 151 2.95 -12.90 -23.44
C ARG A 151 2.08 -11.73 -23.91
N ALA A 152 1.37 -11.89 -25.03
CA ALA A 152 0.59 -10.81 -25.60
C ALA A 152 -0.59 -10.46 -24.69
N GLU A 153 -1.24 -11.48 -24.14
CA GLU A 153 -2.30 -11.31 -23.14
C GLU A 153 -1.77 -10.61 -21.87
N PHE A 154 -0.63 -11.05 -21.33
CA PHE A 154 -0.02 -10.43 -20.15
C PHE A 154 0.31 -8.95 -20.38
N VAL A 155 0.92 -8.61 -21.53
CA VAL A 155 1.22 -7.21 -21.88
C VAL A 155 -0.07 -6.40 -22.03
N ALA A 156 -1.09 -6.92 -22.72
CA ALA A 156 -2.35 -6.22 -22.93
C ALA A 156 -3.10 -5.94 -21.61
N ASN A 157 -3.02 -6.87 -20.65
CA ASN A 157 -3.76 -6.81 -19.39
C ASN A 157 -2.94 -6.27 -18.21
N ILE A 158 -1.70 -5.80 -18.42
CA ILE A 158 -0.81 -5.40 -17.32
C ILE A 158 -1.42 -4.27 -16.46
N SER A 159 -2.01 -3.26 -17.09
CA SER A 159 -2.58 -2.11 -16.38
C SER A 159 -3.82 -2.49 -15.58
N GLN A 160 -4.66 -3.37 -16.13
CA GLN A 160 -5.80 -3.94 -15.41
C GLN A 160 -5.30 -4.75 -14.20
N THR A 161 -4.33 -5.63 -14.39
CA THR A 161 -3.77 -6.47 -13.32
C THR A 161 -3.21 -5.63 -12.18
N LEU A 162 -2.48 -4.55 -12.49
CA LEU A 162 -1.98 -3.62 -11.47
C LEU A 162 -3.13 -2.88 -10.75
N GLY A 163 -4.18 -2.50 -11.48
CA GLY A 163 -5.39 -1.92 -10.89
C GLY A 163 -6.12 -2.87 -9.94
N GLU A 164 -6.23 -4.14 -10.32
CA GLU A 164 -6.81 -5.19 -9.47
C GLU A 164 -6.00 -5.43 -8.20
N ILE A 165 -4.66 -5.47 -8.29
CA ILE A 165 -3.79 -5.58 -7.11
C ILE A 165 -4.01 -4.37 -6.18
N GLN A 166 -4.05 -3.16 -6.73
CA GLN A 166 -4.30 -1.94 -5.97
C GLN A 166 -5.64 -1.98 -5.23
N GLN A 167 -6.70 -2.41 -5.93
CA GLN A 167 -8.05 -2.51 -5.35
C GLN A 167 -8.13 -3.61 -4.30
N ASN A 168 -7.58 -4.80 -4.57
CA ASN A 168 -7.57 -5.92 -3.61
C ASN A 168 -6.89 -5.54 -2.28
N LEU A 169 -5.77 -4.81 -2.33
CA LEU A 169 -5.11 -4.32 -1.12
C LEU A 169 -5.96 -3.32 -0.34
N PHE A 170 -6.69 -2.45 -1.04
CA PHE A 170 -7.63 -1.53 -0.41
C PHE A 170 -8.81 -2.27 0.23
N ASP A 171 -9.47 -3.16 -0.51
CA ASP A 171 -10.63 -3.93 -0.04
C ASP A 171 -10.27 -4.78 1.18
N ARG A 172 -9.10 -5.43 1.16
CA ARG A 172 -8.58 -6.19 2.30
C ARG A 172 -8.40 -5.32 3.54
N ALA A 173 -7.80 -4.14 3.38
CA ALA A 173 -7.57 -3.21 4.50
C ALA A 173 -8.87 -2.59 5.02
N GLN A 174 -9.80 -2.26 4.11
CA GLN A 174 -11.12 -1.76 4.47
C GLN A 174 -11.90 -2.80 5.27
N LYS A 175 -11.98 -4.03 4.75
CA LYS A 175 -12.65 -5.15 5.41
C LYS A 175 -12.05 -5.42 6.78
N PHE A 176 -10.72 -5.44 6.90
CA PHE A 176 -10.05 -5.62 8.19
C PHE A 176 -10.45 -4.52 9.19
N ARG A 177 -10.46 -3.25 8.77
CA ARG A 177 -10.91 -2.14 9.63
C ARG A 177 -12.35 -2.32 10.07
N GLU A 178 -13.25 -2.71 9.16
CA GLU A 178 -14.67 -2.93 9.44
C GLU A 178 -14.89 -4.08 10.43
N GLU A 179 -14.20 -5.22 10.25
CA GLU A 179 -14.24 -6.36 11.17
C GLU A 179 -13.71 -6.04 12.58
N HIS A 180 -12.82 -5.05 12.68
CA HIS A 180 -12.24 -4.55 13.93
C HIS A 180 -12.88 -3.23 14.40
N THR A 181 -14.03 -2.85 13.85
CA THR A 181 -14.82 -1.70 14.32
C THR A 181 -16.15 -2.20 14.87
N ARG A 182 -16.51 -1.80 16.09
CA ARG A 182 -17.76 -2.21 16.75
C ARG A 182 -18.60 -1.02 17.18
N THR A 183 -19.90 -1.07 16.93
CA THR A 183 -20.85 -0.14 17.55
C THR A 183 -21.13 -0.59 18.99
N ILE A 184 -21.00 0.33 19.95
CA ILE A 184 -21.17 0.06 21.38
C ILE A 184 -22.01 1.17 22.00
N ASP A 185 -23.15 0.80 22.58
CA ASP A 185 -24.14 1.73 23.12
C ASP A 185 -24.21 1.73 24.66
N SER A 186 -23.38 0.92 25.33
CA SER A 186 -23.30 0.87 26.79
C SER A 186 -21.87 1.01 27.33
N LEU A 187 -21.74 1.66 28.49
CA LEU A 187 -20.43 1.86 29.12
C LEU A 187 -19.78 0.55 29.57
N ASP A 188 -20.59 -0.43 30.00
CA ASP A 188 -20.09 -1.72 30.46
C ASP A 188 -19.49 -2.54 29.31
N GLU A 189 -20.14 -2.55 28.14
CA GLU A 189 -19.60 -3.18 26.93
C GLU A 189 -18.34 -2.48 26.44
N PHE A 190 -18.28 -1.14 26.52
CA PHE A 190 -17.10 -0.37 26.15
C PHE A 190 -15.89 -0.74 27.03
N LYS A 191 -16.10 -0.78 28.35
CA LYS A 191 -15.07 -1.21 29.31
C LYS A 191 -14.64 -2.65 29.05
N ALA A 192 -15.58 -3.55 28.80
CA ALA A 192 -15.27 -4.95 28.49
C ALA A 192 -14.48 -5.12 27.19
N TYR A 193 -14.77 -4.31 26.17
CA TYR A 193 -14.09 -4.38 24.87
C TYR A 193 -12.62 -3.95 24.94
N PHE A 194 -12.31 -2.93 25.75
CA PHE A 194 -10.95 -2.42 25.94
C PHE A 194 -10.25 -2.92 27.21
N ALA A 195 -10.93 -3.72 28.05
CA ALA A 195 -10.29 -4.40 29.16
C ALA A 195 -9.22 -5.34 28.60
N SER A 196 -7.98 -5.20 29.08
CA SER A 196 -6.92 -6.13 28.74
C SER A 196 -7.32 -7.52 29.26
N PRO A 197 -7.50 -8.54 28.41
CA PRO A 197 -7.41 -9.89 28.92
C PRO A 197 -5.96 -10.11 29.35
N ASP A 198 -5.77 -11.02 30.31
CA ASP A 198 -4.49 -11.32 30.94
C ASP A 198 -3.33 -11.40 29.93
N ASP A 199 -2.15 -10.94 30.35
CA ASP A 199 -0.86 -10.74 29.64
C ASP A 199 -0.33 -11.90 28.76
N ASP A 200 -1.09 -12.98 28.58
CA ASP A 200 -0.64 -14.28 28.07
C ASP A 200 -1.21 -14.67 26.68
N LYS A 201 -1.90 -13.76 25.98
CA LYS A 201 -2.36 -14.02 24.60
C LYS A 201 -1.67 -13.11 23.59
N ALA A 202 -0.96 -13.74 22.66
CA ALA A 202 -0.32 -13.15 21.50
C ALA A 202 -1.31 -12.57 20.45
N GLU A 203 -2.58 -12.34 20.80
CA GLU A 203 -3.58 -11.75 19.92
C GLU A 203 -3.54 -10.23 20.03
N ILE A 204 -3.74 -9.55 18.91
CA ILE A 204 -3.80 -8.08 18.86
C ILE A 204 -5.00 -7.63 19.69
N HIS A 205 -4.76 -7.15 20.91
CA HIS A 205 -5.78 -6.47 21.70
C HIS A 205 -5.92 -5.03 21.20
N GLY A 206 -7.00 -4.77 20.46
CA GLY A 206 -7.32 -3.44 19.94
C GLY A 206 -8.36 -3.45 18.84
N GLY A 207 -8.90 -2.27 18.55
CA GLY A 207 -9.88 -2.02 17.51
C GLY A 207 -10.53 -0.65 17.70
N PHE A 208 -11.57 -0.38 16.92
CA PHE A 208 -12.30 0.88 16.99
C PHE A 208 -13.69 0.65 17.60
N ALA A 209 -14.11 1.58 18.46
CA ALA A 209 -15.47 1.62 18.96
C ALA A 209 -16.19 2.84 18.36
N LEU A 210 -17.38 2.63 17.81
CA LEU A 210 -18.33 3.67 17.47
C LEU A 210 -19.33 3.77 18.62
N CYS A 211 -19.24 4.83 19.41
CA CYS A 211 -20.02 5.00 20.62
C CYS A 211 -20.51 6.43 20.79
N HIS A 212 -21.50 6.63 21.66
CA HIS A 212 -21.93 7.95 22.10
C HIS A 212 -20.85 8.58 22.98
N PHE A 213 -20.48 9.83 22.71
CA PHE A 213 -19.43 10.55 23.43
C PHE A 213 -19.86 11.97 23.77
N THR A 214 -19.56 12.41 25.00
CA THR A 214 -19.74 13.80 25.43
C THR A 214 -18.37 14.42 25.65
N ASP A 215 -18.03 15.41 24.83
CA ASP A 215 -16.74 16.09 24.89
C ASP A 215 -16.62 16.97 26.15
N GLY A 216 -15.42 17.01 26.74
CA GLY A 216 -15.10 17.79 27.94
C GLY A 216 -15.75 17.32 29.25
N ALA A 217 -16.36 16.13 29.28
CA ALA A 217 -16.86 15.53 30.51
C ALA A 217 -15.73 14.83 31.27
N SER A 218 -15.44 15.27 32.51
CA SER A 218 -14.36 14.73 33.35
C SER A 218 -14.49 13.22 33.60
N GLU A 219 -15.72 12.71 33.69
CA GLU A 219 -16.00 11.29 33.84
C GLU A 219 -15.52 10.48 32.61
N MET A 220 -15.74 11.01 31.39
CA MET A 220 -15.32 10.35 30.15
C MET A 220 -13.79 10.36 30.01
N GLU A 221 -13.14 11.48 30.34
CA GLU A 221 -11.68 11.57 30.36
C GLU A 221 -11.05 10.57 31.34
N ALA A 222 -11.65 10.39 32.52
CA ALA A 222 -11.19 9.43 33.51
C ALA A 222 -11.29 7.99 33.00
N ILE A 223 -12.41 7.63 32.35
CA ILE A 223 -12.61 6.29 31.75
C ILE A 223 -11.59 6.03 30.64
N LEU A 224 -11.43 6.97 29.71
CA LEU A 224 -10.49 6.85 28.59
C LEU A 224 -9.04 6.69 29.08
N LYS A 225 -8.66 7.47 30.10
CA LYS A 225 -7.34 7.40 30.72
C LYS A 225 -7.08 6.04 31.39
N ASP A 226 -8.05 5.51 32.13
CA ASP A 226 -7.96 4.22 32.81
C ASP A 226 -7.79 3.06 31.80
N LEU A 227 -8.57 3.10 30.72
CA LEU A 227 -8.52 2.09 29.65
C LEU A 227 -7.40 2.32 28.63
N LYS A 228 -6.65 3.43 28.72
CA LYS A 228 -5.62 3.85 27.74
C LYS A 228 -6.16 3.97 26.31
N VAL A 229 -7.39 4.46 26.17
CA VAL A 229 -8.08 4.67 24.89
C VAL A 229 -8.11 6.16 24.56
N THR A 230 -8.08 6.50 23.28
CA THR A 230 -8.27 7.87 22.79
C THR A 230 -9.57 7.96 21.99
N PRO A 231 -10.34 9.06 22.12
CA PRO A 231 -11.52 9.30 21.32
C PRO A 231 -11.17 9.62 19.86
#